data_AF-A0A918S5F1-F1
#
_entry.id   AF-A0A918S5F1-F1
#
_cell.length_a   1.000
_cell.length_b   1.000
_cell.length_c   1.000
_cell.angle_alpha   90.00
_cell.angle_beta   90.00
_cell.angle_gamma   90.00
#
_symmetry.space_group_name_H-M   'P 1'
#
loop_
_entity.id
_entity.type
_entity.pdbx_description
1 polymer ?
#
loop_
_entity_poly.entity_id
_entity_poly.type
_entity_poly.pdbx_seq_one_letter_code
_entity_poly.pdbx_strand_id
1 'polypeptide(L)'
;MNNYDTLSEAVNGLQARGYKYDFNLKPHCLECPSLKLEIHPQDFLVNEVYRFEGMSSTDDNSILFAISSRYGVRGILVDAYGIYSENISETMRTKLRQINQ
;
A
#
# COMPACT_ATOMS: atom_id res chain seq x y z
N MET A 1 6.07 11.90 12.25
CA MET A 1 6.15 10.47 11.91
C MET A 1 5.23 9.75 12.88
N ASN A 2 4.13 9.15 12.43
CA ASN A 2 3.37 8.25 13.30
C ASN A 2 4.14 6.94 13.33
N ASN A 3 4.71 6.55 14.47
CA ASN A 3 5.29 5.22 14.59
C ASN A 3 4.17 4.29 15.07
N TYR A 4 3.89 3.27 14.28
CA TYR A 4 3.01 2.19 14.68
C TYR A 4 3.88 0.99 15.01
N ASP A 5 3.60 0.33 16.12
CA ASP A 5 4.33 -0.87 16.55
C ASP A 5 3.89 -2.11 15.76
N THR A 6 2.61 -2.16 15.36
CA THR A 6 2.05 -3.30 14.62
C THR A 6 1.34 -2.89 13.34
N LEU A 7 1.27 -3.82 12.37
CA LEU A 7 0.50 -3.64 11.14
C LEU A 7 -0.95 -3.25 11.44
N SER A 8 -1.58 -3.94 12.40
CA SER A 8 -2.95 -3.67 12.80
C SER A 8 -3.14 -2.25 13.33
N GLU A 9 -2.22 -1.73 14.14
CA GLU A 9 -2.29 -0.35 14.62
C GLU A 9 -2.15 0.66 13.49
N ALA A 10 -1.24 0.42 12.54
CA ALA A 10 -1.05 1.29 11.40
C ALA A 10 -2.27 1.34 10.49
N VAL A 11 -2.88 0.18 10.23
CA VAL A 11 -4.14 0.09 9.48
C VAL A 11 -5.23 0.89 10.17
N ASN A 12 -5.43 0.70 11.47
CA ASN A 12 -6.44 1.45 12.23
C ASN A 12 -6.17 2.96 12.23
N GLY A 13 -4.91 3.37 12.42
CA GLY A 13 -4.52 4.78 12.42
C GLY A 13 -4.72 5.44 11.05
N LEU A 14 -4.38 4.75 9.96
CA LEU A 14 -4.63 5.23 8.61
C LEU A 14 -6.14 5.30 8.29
N GLN A 15 -6.92 4.31 8.71
CA GLN A 15 -8.38 4.34 8.57
C GLN A 15 -8.99 5.54 9.30
N ALA A 16 -8.53 5.83 10.53
CA ALA A 16 -8.94 7.01 11.29
C ALA A 16 -8.57 8.33 10.59
N ARG A 17 -7.47 8.34 9.83
CA ARG A 17 -7.03 9.47 8.99
C ARG A 17 -7.75 9.57 7.64
N GLY A 18 -8.67 8.65 7.34
CA GLY A 18 -9.50 8.67 6.14
C GLY A 18 -9.04 7.75 5.00
N TYR A 19 -8.01 6.93 5.21
CA TYR A 19 -7.65 5.85 4.27
C TYR A 19 -8.60 4.66 4.47
N LYS A 20 -9.82 4.80 3.94
CA LYS A 20 -10.92 3.86 4.20
C LYS A 20 -10.98 2.70 3.23
N TYR A 21 -10.32 2.82 2.08
CA TYR A 21 -10.34 1.80 1.05
C TYR A 21 -9.17 0.83 1.21
N ASP A 22 -9.39 -0.39 0.78
CA ASP A 22 -8.34 -1.38 0.60
C ASP A 22 -8.03 -1.49 -0.89
N PHE A 23 -6.74 -1.49 -1.23
CA PHE A 23 -6.25 -1.63 -2.58
C PHE A 23 -5.58 -2.98 -2.75
N ASN A 24 -5.97 -3.67 -3.81
CA ASN A 24 -5.29 -4.87 -4.28
C ASN A 24 -4.24 -4.50 -5.31
N LEU A 25 -3.07 -5.11 -5.19
CA LEU A 25 -2.03 -4.98 -6.19
C LEU A 25 -2.35 -5.84 -7.41
N LYS A 26 -2.41 -5.23 -8.60
CA LYS A 26 -2.53 -5.93 -9.89
C LYS A 26 -1.24 -5.74 -10.70
N PRO A 27 -1.05 -6.53 -11.78
CA PRO A 27 0.13 -6.45 -12.63
C PRO A 27 0.45 -5.06 -13.20
N HIS A 28 -0.58 -4.28 -13.53
CA HIS A 28 -0.44 -2.99 -14.22
C HIS A 28 -1.09 -1.80 -13.49
N CYS A 29 -1.80 -2.03 -12.39
CA CYS A 29 -2.61 -1.03 -11.68
C CYS A 29 -2.88 -1.45 -10.22
N LEU A 30 -3.52 -0.57 -9.44
CA LEU A 30 -4.15 -0.91 -8.17
C LEU A 30 -5.66 -1.09 -8.38
N GLU A 31 -6.22 -2.18 -7.91
CA GLU A 31 -7.66 -2.40 -7.93
C GLU A 31 -8.26 -1.99 -6.59
N CYS A 32 -9.29 -1.16 -6.62
CA CYS A 32 -10.14 -0.85 -5.47
C CYS A 32 -11.44 -1.66 -5.61
N PRO A 33 -11.55 -2.85 -4.99
CA PRO A 33 -12.75 -3.69 -5.12
C PRO A 33 -14.01 -3.01 -4.59
N SER A 34 -13.87 -2.17 -3.56
CA SER A 34 -14.98 -1.41 -2.97
C SER A 34 -15.64 -0.44 -3.96
N LEU A 35 -14.84 0.17 -4.84
CA LEU A 35 -15.31 1.13 -5.84
C LEU A 35 -15.35 0.53 -7.24
N LYS A 36 -14.93 -0.73 -7.42
CA LYS A 36 -14.69 -1.37 -8.72
C LYS A 36 -13.88 -0.46 -9.66
N LEU A 37 -12.85 0.16 -9.11
CA LEU A 37 -12.01 1.14 -9.80
C LEU A 37 -10.60 0.59 -9.96
N GLU A 38 -10.01 0.80 -11.13
CA GLU A 38 -8.60 0.52 -11.39
C GLU A 38 -7.83 1.84 -11.42
N ILE A 39 -6.72 1.90 -10.65
CA ILE A 39 -5.92 3.10 -10.47
C ILE A 39 -4.52 2.82 -11.01
N HIS A 40 -4.19 3.46 -12.12
CA HIS A 40 -2.89 3.31 -12.75
C HIS A 40 -1.77 4.00 -11.95
N PRO A 41 -0.50 3.59 -12.10
CA PRO A 41 0.65 4.19 -11.39
C PRO A 41 0.83 5.69 -11.59
N GLN A 42 0.31 6.25 -12.68
CA GLN A 42 0.30 7.69 -12.91
C GLN A 42 -0.76 8.45 -12.09
N ASP A 43 -1.82 7.75 -11.67
CA ASP A 43 -3.02 8.30 -11.03
C ASP A 43 -3.07 8.10 -9.52
N PHE A 44 -2.04 7.50 -8.93
CA PHE A 44 -1.86 7.44 -7.49
C PHE A 44 -0.51 7.96 -7.02
N LEU A 45 -0.46 8.26 -5.73
CA LEU A 45 0.72 8.68 -5.00
C LEU A 45 0.81 7.86 -3.72
N VAL A 46 2.02 7.34 -3.45
CA VAL A 46 2.35 6.73 -2.17
C VAL A 46 2.67 7.87 -1.21
N ASN A 47 1.83 8.06 -0.20
CA ASN A 47 2.02 9.11 0.81
C ASN A 47 2.96 8.65 1.91
N GLU A 48 2.75 7.42 2.41
CA GLU A 48 3.48 6.90 3.56
C GLU A 48 3.74 5.41 3.34
N VAL A 49 4.88 4.93 3.85
CA VAL A 49 5.27 3.53 3.79
C VAL A 49 5.68 3.11 5.18
N TYR A 50 5.10 2.00 5.64
CA TYR A 50 5.37 1.43 6.95
C TYR A 50 5.81 -0.01 6.76
N ARG A 51 6.99 -0.35 7.26
CA ARG A 51 7.51 -1.72 7.24
C ARG A 51 7.37 -2.32 8.63
N PHE A 52 6.77 -3.50 8.69
CA PHE A 52 6.59 -4.29 9.89
C PHE A 52 7.36 -5.59 9.74
N GLU A 53 8.13 -5.92 10.77
CA GLU A 53 8.79 -7.21 10.91
C GLU A 53 7.81 -8.12 11.67
N GLY A 54 7.36 -9.20 11.02
CA GLY A 54 6.41 -10.14 11.60
C GLY A 54 7.02 -10.91 12.77
N MET A 55 6.21 -11.21 13.78
CA MET A 55 6.64 -11.98 14.96
C MET A 55 6.79 -13.49 14.69
N SER A 56 6.31 -13.98 13.54
CA SER A 56 5.98 -15.40 13.39
C SER A 56 7.01 -16.25 12.64
N SER A 57 7.95 -15.65 11.90
CA SER A 57 9.13 -16.29 11.31
C SER A 57 10.06 -15.20 10.77
N THR A 58 11.37 -15.42 10.82
CA THR A 58 12.47 -14.50 10.49
C THR A 58 12.40 -13.84 9.09
N ASP A 59 11.45 -14.26 8.25
CA ASP A 59 11.29 -13.84 6.86
C ASP A 59 9.94 -13.13 6.57
N ASP A 60 9.02 -13.07 7.54
CA ASP A 60 7.68 -12.50 7.34
C ASP A 60 7.70 -10.97 7.48
N ASN A 61 8.13 -10.27 6.43
CA ASN A 61 8.13 -8.81 6.40
C ASN A 61 6.87 -8.31 5.68
N SER A 62 6.07 -7.50 6.37
CA SER A 62 4.91 -6.83 5.78
C SER A 62 5.20 -5.36 5.52
N ILE A 63 4.80 -4.85 4.36
CA ILE A 63 4.89 -3.44 4.01
C ILE A 63 3.48 -2.89 3.78
N LEU A 64 3.11 -1.87 4.54
CA LEU A 64 1.87 -1.14 4.39
C LEU A 64 2.13 0.18 3.67
N PHE A 65 1.46 0.39 2.55
CA PHE A 65 1.50 1.61 1.78
C PHE A 65 0.21 2.39 1.99
N ALA A 66 0.31 3.65 2.41
CA ALA A 66 -0.81 4.58 2.41
C ALA A 66 -0.83 5.30 1.06
N ILE A 67 -1.90 5.10 0.29
CA ILE A 67 -1.99 5.53 -1.10
C ILE A 67 -3.16 6.48 -1.27
N SER A 68 -2.91 7.60 -1.96
CA SER A 68 -3.95 8.52 -2.40
C SER A 68 -4.00 8.56 -3.92
N SER A 69 -5.21 8.46 -4.46
CA SER A 69 -5.47 8.65 -5.88
C SER A 69 -5.78 10.11 -6.21
N ARG A 70 -5.49 10.51 -7.44
CA ARG A 70 -5.90 11.80 -8.02
C ARG A 70 -7.42 11.98 -8.03
N TYR A 71 -8.18 10.89 -7.99
CA TYR A 71 -9.64 10.90 -7.93
C TYR A 71 -10.20 11.17 -6.51
N GLY A 72 -9.34 11.48 -5.53
CA GLY A 72 -9.75 11.71 -4.14
C GLY A 72 -9.98 10.43 -3.32
N VAL A 73 -9.75 9.25 -3.91
CA VAL A 73 -9.83 7.95 -3.24
C VAL A 73 -8.57 7.72 -2.43
N ARG A 74 -8.72 7.41 -1.14
CA ARG A 74 -7.60 7.14 -0.23
C ARG A 74 -7.74 5.77 0.40
N GLY A 75 -6.70 4.96 0.28
CA GLY A 75 -6.72 3.60 0.78
C GLY A 75 -5.34 3.09 1.14
N ILE A 76 -5.34 1.88 1.66
CA ILE A 76 -4.13 1.18 2.08
C ILE A 76 -3.85 0.00 1.15
N LEU A 77 -2.58 -0.32 0.96
CA LEU A 77 -2.12 -1.53 0.29
C LEU A 77 -1.20 -2.27 1.24
N VAL A 78 -1.52 -3.52 1.57
CA VAL A 78 -0.69 -4.40 2.39
C VAL A 78 0.05 -5.37 1.47
N ASP A 79 1.39 -5.34 1.51
CA ASP A 79 2.27 -6.28 0.83
C ASP A 79 2.93 -7.17 1.89
N ALA A 80 2.35 -8.34 2.15
CA ALA A 80 2.76 -9.25 3.22
C ALA A 80 3.90 -10.22 2.83
N TYR A 81 4.27 -10.27 1.54
CA TYR A 81 5.13 -11.32 1.01
C TYR A 81 6.57 -10.87 0.70
N GLY A 82 6.94 -9.63 1.07
CA GLY A 82 8.32 -9.08 0.95
C GLY A 82 8.90 -9.00 -0.47
N ILE A 83 8.16 -9.50 -1.46
CA ILE A 83 8.55 -9.63 -2.85
C ILE A 83 7.43 -8.97 -3.60
N TYR A 84 7.66 -7.73 -4.06
CA TYR A 84 6.95 -7.13 -5.17
C TYR A 84 6.56 -8.22 -6.16
N SER A 85 5.31 -8.72 -6.05
CA SER A 85 4.89 -10.00 -6.64
C SER A 85 5.50 -10.12 -8.02
N GLU A 86 6.18 -11.24 -8.31
CA GLU A 86 6.93 -11.44 -9.56
C GLU A 86 6.10 -11.08 -10.82
N ASN A 87 4.78 -11.00 -10.64
CA ASN A 87 3.72 -10.66 -11.57
C ASN A 87 3.40 -9.15 -11.75
N ILE A 88 4.12 -8.20 -11.16
CA ILE A 88 3.87 -6.76 -11.43
C ILE A 88 4.87 -6.12 -12.38
N SER A 89 4.37 -5.17 -13.17
CA SER A 89 5.12 -4.41 -14.16
C SER A 89 6.21 -3.56 -13.54
N GLU A 90 7.27 -3.31 -14.30
CA GLU A 90 8.37 -2.44 -13.88
C GLU A 90 7.89 -1.04 -13.46
N THR A 91 6.92 -0.46 -14.17
CA THR A 91 6.31 0.83 -13.82
C THR A 91 5.70 0.82 -12.41
N MET A 92 4.99 -0.26 -12.05
CA MET A 92 4.39 -0.41 -10.72
C MET A 92 5.47 -0.55 -9.65
N ARG A 93 6.52 -1.35 -9.91
CA ARG A 93 7.65 -1.50 -8.98
C ARG A 93 8.34 -0.17 -8.72
N THR A 94 8.67 0.56 -9.78
CA THR A 94 9.32 1.87 -9.67
C THR A 94 8.44 2.85 -8.93
N LYS A 95 7.13 2.87 -9.22
CA LYS A 95 6.19 3.79 -8.59
C LYS A 95 6.07 3.59 -7.08
N LEU A 96 5.93 2.34 -6.63
CA LEU A 96 5.80 2.02 -5.20
C LEU A 96 7.10 2.24 -4.42
N ARG A 97 8.27 2.13 -5.08
CA ARG A 97 9.56 2.52 -4.50
C ARG A 97 9.73 4.04 -4.39
N GLN A 98 8.98 4.80 -5.16
CA GLN A 98 9.08 6.26 -5.20
C GLN A 98 8.18 6.86 -4.11
N ILE A 99 8.76 7.07 -2.93
CA ILE A 99 8.11 7.78 -1.84
C ILE A 99 8.26 9.28 -2.12
N ASN A 100 7.14 10.00 -2.22
CA ASN A 100 7.19 11.47 -2.29
C ASN A 100 7.72 11.98 -0.93
N GLN A 101 8.96 12.46 -0.91
CA GLN A 101 9.55 13.22 0.20
C GLN A 101 9.00 14.64 0.25
#